data_AF-A0A084V9X4-F1
#
_entry.id   AF-A0A084V9X4-F1
#
_cell.length_a   1.000
_cell.length_b   1.000
_cell.length_c   1.000
_cell.angle_alpha   90.00
_cell.angle_beta   90.00
_cell.angle_gamma   90.00
#
_symmetry.space_group_name_H-M   'P 1'
#
loop_
_entity.id
_entity.type
_entity.pdbx_description
1 polymer ?
#
loop_
_entity_poly.entity_id
_entity_poly.type
_entity_poly.pdbx_seq_one_letter_code
_entity_poly.pdbx_strand_id
1 'polypeptide(L)'
;MKCYGILIVLVVTVLKEVLNQCTNSPYRTFGGSCNNLQNPTWGSVNTPFSRLIPANYGDGKSSPPGAKDGTDLPNARLLSVEVFEEDVQNSPDFTLVNMQFGQVVAHDMALTRGGLLGQNYMQSVGLQYATTGFSNDYNSTVNPSVINSHTASAFRFFHSSIQGILKFYEESRKSLTKIDINDHTNNPTILEQTSDRYPNLLHGMTTQPMGLNDASLDPATKHFLFRFNNMFGVDLKALDIQRGRDHGLPRYNNFAYYCYKKRAST
;
A
#
# COMPACT_ATOMS: atom_id res chain seq x y z
N MET A 1 18.41 -39.51 -11.22
CA MET A 1 18.40 -39.59 -9.74
C MET A 1 19.54 -38.83 -9.02
N LYS A 2 20.58 -38.31 -9.71
CA LYS A 2 21.70 -37.59 -9.03
C LYS A 2 21.48 -36.07 -8.81
N CYS A 3 20.61 -35.41 -9.57
CA CYS A 3 20.36 -33.95 -9.40
C CYS A 3 19.53 -33.59 -8.17
N TYR A 4 18.60 -34.45 -7.73
CA TYR A 4 17.76 -34.18 -6.56
C TYR A 4 18.57 -34.21 -5.24
N GLY A 5 19.57 -35.08 -5.13
CA GLY A 5 20.42 -35.17 -3.94
C GLY A 5 21.32 -33.94 -3.77
N ILE A 6 21.85 -33.38 -4.87
CA ILE A 6 22.71 -32.19 -4.82
C ILE A 6 21.88 -30.93 -4.49
N LEU A 7 20.66 -30.81 -5.04
CA LEU A 7 19.76 -29.69 -4.75
C LEU A 7 19.30 -29.67 -3.29
N ILE A 8 18.98 -30.83 -2.72
CA ILE A 8 18.56 -30.96 -1.32
C ILE A 8 19.72 -30.64 -0.36
N VAL A 9 20.94 -31.10 -0.66
CA VAL A 9 22.12 -30.84 0.19
C VAL A 9 22.47 -29.34 0.18
N LEU A 10 22.43 -28.67 -0.99
CA LEU A 10 22.69 -27.22 -1.11
C LEU A 10 21.65 -26.36 -0.37
N VAL A 11 20.37 -26.73 -0.43
CA VAL A 11 19.29 -26.03 0.29
C VAL A 11 19.46 -26.18 1.81
N VAL A 12 19.85 -27.37 2.29
CA VAL A 12 20.04 -27.63 3.72
C VAL A 12 21.30 -26.95 4.27
N THR A 13 22.40 -26.85 3.51
CA THR A 13 23.62 -26.15 3.95
C THR A 13 23.43 -24.63 3.98
N VAL A 14 22.76 -24.04 2.99
CA VAL A 14 22.46 -22.59 2.97
C VAL A 14 21.47 -22.20 4.09
N LEU A 15 20.45 -23.03 4.37
CA LEU A 15 19.56 -22.80 5.51
C LEU A 15 20.28 -22.89 6.86
N LYS A 16 21.25 -23.81 7.01
CA LYS A 16 22.08 -23.93 8.23
C LYS A 16 23.04 -22.76 8.42
N GLU A 17 23.58 -22.16 7.35
CA GLU A 17 24.42 -20.96 7.45
C GLU A 17 23.63 -19.73 7.93
N VAL A 18 22.36 -19.60 7.53
CA VAL A 18 21.48 -18.48 7.98
C VAL A 18 21.03 -18.64 9.44
N LEU A 19 20.79 -19.87 9.91
CA LEU A 19 20.38 -20.14 11.31
C LEU A 19 21.49 -19.86 12.34
N ASN A 20 22.77 -19.88 11.94
CA ASN A 20 23.92 -19.58 12.81
C ASN A 20 24.34 -18.09 12.82
N GLN A 21 23.61 -17.19 12.16
CA GLN A 21 23.99 -15.77 11.98
C GLN A 21 23.20 -14.76 12.83
N CYS A 22 22.18 -15.18 13.57
CA CYS A 22 21.41 -14.26 14.39
C CYS A 22 22.15 -13.96 15.70
N THR A 23 22.68 -12.75 15.83
CA THR A 23 23.29 -12.27 17.07
C THR A 23 22.22 -11.91 18.09
N ASN A 24 22.49 -12.18 19.37
CA ASN A 24 21.61 -11.73 20.45
C ASN A 24 21.81 -10.22 20.65
N SER A 25 20.93 -9.43 20.08
CA SER A 25 20.97 -7.96 20.10
C SER A 25 19.62 -7.42 20.59
N PRO A 26 19.61 -6.38 21.43
CA PRO A 26 18.37 -5.69 21.81
C PRO A 26 17.81 -4.83 20.66
N TYR A 27 18.57 -4.63 19.58
CA TYR A 27 18.19 -3.78 18.45
C TYR A 27 17.77 -4.59 17.22
N ARG A 28 16.81 -4.04 16.46
CA ARG A 28 16.39 -4.59 15.17
C ARG A 28 17.52 -4.47 14.16
N THR A 29 17.63 -5.46 13.27
CA THR A 29 18.51 -5.36 12.11
C THR A 29 17.92 -4.40 11.08
N PHE A 30 18.78 -3.71 10.32
CA PHE A 30 18.35 -2.76 9.29
C PHE A 30 17.46 -3.42 8.21
N GLY A 31 17.81 -4.65 7.80
CA GLY A 31 17.05 -5.41 6.79
C GLY A 31 15.85 -6.19 7.33
N GLY A 32 15.60 -6.17 8.65
CA GLY A 32 14.52 -6.92 9.30
C GLY A 32 14.78 -8.42 9.49
N SER A 33 15.97 -8.92 9.12
CA SER A 33 16.38 -10.30 9.38
C SER A 33 16.50 -10.59 10.88
N CYS A 34 16.40 -11.86 11.26
CA CYS A 34 16.51 -12.32 12.64
C CYS A 34 15.44 -11.77 13.61
N ASN A 35 14.37 -11.14 13.10
CA ASN A 35 13.22 -10.81 13.93
C ASN A 35 12.48 -12.08 14.40
N ASN A 36 12.42 -13.10 13.54
CA ASN A 36 11.93 -14.42 13.88
C ASN A 36 13.09 -15.42 13.90
N LEU A 37 13.42 -15.97 15.07
CA LEU A 37 14.58 -16.87 15.23
C LEU A 37 14.38 -18.25 14.57
N GLN A 38 13.14 -18.69 14.35
CA GLN A 38 12.83 -19.94 13.67
C GLN A 38 12.89 -19.78 12.15
N ASN A 39 12.54 -18.59 11.65
CA ASN A 39 12.54 -18.23 10.24
C ASN A 39 13.21 -16.85 10.03
N PRO A 40 14.56 -16.77 10.04
CA PRO A 40 15.28 -15.49 10.08
C PRO A 40 15.02 -14.52 8.93
N THR A 41 14.49 -14.98 7.79
CA THR A 41 14.18 -14.16 6.61
C THR A 41 12.73 -13.67 6.54
N TRP A 42 11.87 -14.10 7.46
CA TRP A 42 10.47 -13.68 7.47
C TRP A 42 10.33 -12.18 7.74
N GLY A 43 9.66 -11.47 6.82
CA GLY A 43 9.49 -10.02 6.89
C GLY A 43 10.76 -9.21 6.64
N SER A 44 11.85 -9.81 6.14
CA SER A 44 13.04 -9.06 5.73
C SER A 44 12.86 -8.39 4.37
N VAL A 45 13.58 -7.29 4.13
CA VAL A 45 13.59 -6.61 2.83
C VAL A 45 14.07 -7.53 1.71
N ASN A 46 13.73 -7.20 0.45
CA ASN A 46 14.09 -7.97 -0.74
C ASN A 46 13.63 -9.45 -0.73
N THR A 47 12.55 -9.75 0.01
CA THR A 47 11.90 -11.06 -0.02
C THR A 47 10.55 -10.99 -0.73
N PRO A 48 10.07 -12.10 -1.31
CA PRO A 48 8.77 -12.13 -1.96
C PRO A 48 7.63 -11.80 -1.00
N PHE A 49 6.61 -11.08 -1.49
CA PHE A 49 5.37 -10.92 -0.76
C PHE A 49 4.70 -12.26 -0.46
N SER A 50 4.05 -12.36 0.69
CA SER A 50 3.20 -13.49 1.02
C SER A 50 1.90 -13.44 0.20
N ARG A 51 1.28 -14.59 -0.06
CA ARG A 51 0.01 -14.68 -0.81
C ARG A 51 -1.04 -15.40 0.02
N LEU A 52 -2.18 -14.75 0.23
CA LEU A 52 -3.35 -15.36 0.89
C LEU A 52 -4.05 -16.39 0.00
N ILE A 53 -4.03 -16.15 -1.31
CA ILE A 53 -4.68 -16.95 -2.34
C ILE A 53 -3.65 -17.14 -3.48
N PRO A 54 -3.59 -18.31 -4.13
CA PRO A 54 -2.69 -18.55 -5.26
C PRO A 54 -2.80 -17.48 -6.35
N ALA A 55 -1.67 -17.19 -7.00
CA ALA A 55 -1.60 -16.22 -8.07
C ALA A 55 -2.47 -16.62 -9.27
N ASN A 56 -2.99 -15.62 -9.98
CA ASN A 56 -3.81 -15.80 -11.17
C ASN A 56 -3.13 -15.14 -12.37
N TYR A 57 -2.35 -15.94 -13.11
CA TYR A 57 -1.70 -15.58 -14.37
C TYR A 57 -2.35 -16.37 -15.52
N GLY A 58 -2.39 -15.79 -16.72
CA GLY A 58 -3.02 -16.41 -17.89
C GLY A 58 -2.36 -17.74 -18.30
N ASP A 59 -1.04 -17.84 -18.13
CA ASP A 59 -0.21 -19.02 -18.38
C ASP A 59 0.16 -19.78 -17.09
N GLY A 60 -0.41 -19.37 -15.96
CA GLY A 60 -0.07 -19.88 -14.63
C GLY A 60 1.31 -19.47 -14.10
N LYS A 61 2.05 -18.61 -14.80
CA LYS A 61 3.42 -18.22 -14.45
C LYS A 61 3.62 -16.71 -14.36
N SER A 62 3.37 -15.97 -15.44
CA SER A 62 3.66 -14.53 -15.50
C SER A 62 2.84 -13.75 -16.51
N SER A 63 2.11 -14.38 -17.43
CA SER A 63 1.29 -13.62 -18.39
C SER A 63 0.08 -13.00 -17.69
N PRO A 64 -0.34 -11.78 -18.07
CA PRO A 64 -1.54 -11.16 -17.51
C PRO A 64 -2.76 -12.08 -17.58
N PRO A 65 -3.67 -12.04 -16.59
CA PRO A 65 -4.86 -12.88 -16.60
C PRO A 65 -5.81 -12.49 -17.74
N GLY A 66 -6.42 -13.48 -18.39
CA GLY A 66 -7.52 -13.30 -19.34
C GLY A 66 -8.90 -13.21 -18.68
N ALA A 67 -9.90 -12.81 -19.44
CA ALA A 67 -11.32 -12.87 -19.09
C ALA A 67 -11.82 -14.34 -18.99
N LYS A 68 -13.05 -14.53 -18.48
CA LYS A 68 -13.60 -15.89 -18.29
C LYS A 68 -13.97 -16.59 -19.61
N ASP A 69 -14.31 -15.79 -20.61
CA ASP A 69 -14.67 -16.22 -21.97
C ASP A 69 -13.43 -16.47 -22.85
N GLY A 70 -12.23 -16.32 -22.29
CA GLY A 70 -10.96 -16.50 -23.01
C GLY A 70 -10.46 -15.25 -23.75
N THR A 71 -11.18 -14.13 -23.67
CA THR A 71 -10.74 -12.85 -24.25
C THR A 71 -9.78 -12.10 -23.31
N ASP A 72 -9.20 -11.00 -23.78
CA ASP A 72 -8.41 -10.10 -22.93
C ASP A 72 -9.29 -9.34 -21.93
N LEU A 73 -8.73 -9.04 -20.75
CA LEU A 73 -9.41 -8.14 -19.82
C LEU A 73 -9.52 -6.73 -20.41
N PRO A 74 -10.59 -5.97 -20.09
CA PRO A 74 -10.78 -4.61 -20.58
C PRO A 74 -9.56 -3.73 -20.30
N ASN A 75 -9.30 -2.75 -21.16
CA ASN A 75 -8.20 -1.81 -20.97
C ASN A 75 -8.33 -1.09 -19.59
N ALA A 76 -7.23 -1.00 -18.84
CA ALA A 76 -7.27 -0.44 -17.48
C ALA A 76 -7.66 1.06 -17.45
N ARG A 77 -7.25 1.84 -18.47
CA ARG A 77 -7.66 3.23 -18.63
C ARG A 77 -9.13 3.34 -18.98
N LEU A 78 -9.65 2.45 -19.83
CA LEU A 78 -11.08 2.41 -20.12
C LEU A 78 -11.90 2.16 -18.85
N LEU A 79 -11.50 1.20 -18.00
CA LEU A 79 -12.16 0.98 -16.71
C LEU A 79 -12.07 2.18 -15.78
N SER A 80 -10.92 2.86 -15.73
CA SER A 80 -10.74 4.08 -14.93
C SER A 80 -11.72 5.18 -15.33
N VAL A 81 -11.91 5.42 -16.64
CA VAL A 81 -12.78 6.50 -17.11
C VAL A 81 -14.28 6.16 -17.04
N GLU A 82 -14.65 4.90 -17.30
CA GLU A 82 -16.07 4.49 -17.37
C GLU A 82 -16.67 4.10 -16.00
N VAL A 83 -15.86 3.60 -15.06
CA VAL A 83 -16.36 3.05 -13.79
C VAL A 83 -16.18 4.01 -12.61
N PHE A 84 -15.13 4.84 -12.66
CA PHE A 84 -14.80 5.75 -11.56
C PHE A 84 -15.16 7.19 -11.93
N GLU A 85 -16.00 7.81 -11.12
CA GLU A 85 -16.48 9.17 -11.34
C GLU A 85 -15.38 10.20 -11.06
N GLU A 86 -15.52 11.39 -11.65
CA GLU A 86 -14.71 12.56 -11.34
C GLU A 86 -15.51 13.47 -10.43
N ASP A 87 -15.34 13.25 -9.13
CA ASP A 87 -15.90 14.11 -8.09
C ASP A 87 -14.93 14.20 -6.92
N VAL A 88 -14.87 15.36 -6.28
CA VAL A 88 -14.01 15.63 -5.13
C VAL A 88 -14.90 15.92 -3.95
N GLN A 89 -15.32 14.87 -3.27
CA GLN A 89 -16.04 14.97 -2.00
C GLN A 89 -15.06 15.02 -0.83
N ASN A 90 -15.34 15.88 0.13
CA ASN A 90 -14.54 15.96 1.35
C ASN A 90 -15.01 14.92 2.35
N SER A 91 -14.07 14.25 3.02
CA SER A 91 -14.39 13.42 4.18
C SER A 91 -14.94 14.29 5.31
N PRO A 92 -16.08 13.92 5.93
CA PRO A 92 -16.61 14.64 7.09
C PRO A 92 -15.82 14.34 8.38
N ASP A 93 -15.11 13.21 8.41
CA ASP A 93 -14.54 12.65 9.64
C ASP A 93 -13.03 12.81 9.74
N PHE A 94 -12.33 12.98 8.60
CA PHE A 94 -10.88 12.90 8.55
C PHE A 94 -10.23 14.08 7.86
N THR A 95 -9.16 14.58 8.48
CA THR A 95 -8.27 15.58 7.89
C THR A 95 -7.28 14.93 6.93
N LEU A 96 -6.64 15.75 6.09
CA LEU A 96 -5.67 15.31 5.11
C LEU A 96 -4.48 14.54 5.72
N VAL A 97 -4.14 14.80 6.99
CA VAL A 97 -3.09 14.05 7.71
C VAL A 97 -3.36 12.55 7.74
N ASN A 98 -4.63 12.11 7.73
CA ASN A 98 -4.97 10.68 7.71
C ASN A 98 -4.57 10.02 6.37
N MET A 99 -4.87 10.69 5.24
CA MET A 99 -4.42 10.24 3.93
C MET A 99 -2.88 10.22 3.83
N GLN A 100 -2.22 11.28 4.30
CA GLN A 100 -0.76 11.38 4.27
C GLN A 100 -0.08 10.34 5.16
N PHE A 101 -0.64 10.08 6.34
CA PHE A 101 -0.16 9.03 7.23
C PHE A 101 -0.38 7.63 6.61
N GLY A 102 -1.50 7.43 5.90
CA GLY A 102 -1.70 6.26 5.04
C GLY A 102 -0.57 6.07 4.02
N GLN A 103 -0.13 7.12 3.33
CA GLN A 103 1.03 7.05 2.42
C GLN A 103 2.33 6.71 3.14
N VAL A 104 2.61 7.35 4.29
CA VAL A 104 3.79 7.01 5.12
C VAL A 104 3.79 5.54 5.45
N VAL A 105 2.66 5.04 5.95
CA VAL A 105 2.45 3.65 6.29
C VAL A 105 2.56 2.71 5.09
N ALA A 106 2.06 3.08 3.91
CA ALA A 106 2.13 2.25 2.71
C ALA A 106 3.58 2.12 2.23
N HIS A 107 4.29 3.26 2.19
CA HIS A 107 5.71 3.32 1.85
C HIS A 107 6.54 2.61 2.89
N ASP A 108 6.14 2.66 4.15
CA ASP A 108 6.69 1.77 5.14
C ASP A 108 6.28 0.34 4.73
N MET A 109 5.06 -0.17 4.75
CA MET A 109 4.82 -1.62 4.48
C MET A 109 5.48 -2.24 3.23
N ALA A 110 5.42 -1.56 2.09
CA ALA A 110 6.05 -2.05 0.85
C ALA A 110 7.54 -1.68 0.74
N LEU A 111 8.03 -0.72 1.53
CA LEU A 111 9.41 -0.23 1.62
C LEU A 111 9.84 0.10 3.10
N THR A 112 9.54 -0.79 4.10
CA THR A 112 9.67 -0.78 5.62
C THR A 112 8.55 -0.59 6.78
N ARG A 113 7.31 -1.17 6.81
CA ARG A 113 6.24 -1.38 7.91
C ARG A 113 5.12 -0.37 8.34
N GLY A 114 3.82 -0.78 8.35
CA GLY A 114 2.78 -0.08 9.12
C GLY A 114 1.24 0.19 9.03
N GLY A 115 0.36 -0.66 8.46
CA GLY A 115 -1.07 -0.37 8.16
C GLY A 115 -1.94 0.30 9.26
N LEU A 116 -2.83 1.25 8.90
CA LEU A 116 -3.94 1.70 9.77
C LEU A 116 -5.17 0.80 9.60
N LEU A 117 -5.66 0.29 10.72
CA LEU A 117 -6.93 -0.40 10.86
C LEU A 117 -7.76 0.35 11.92
N GLY A 118 -9.09 0.31 11.86
CA GLY A 118 -9.92 0.99 12.88
C GLY A 118 -9.73 0.38 14.27
N GLN A 119 -9.82 1.19 15.34
CA GLN A 119 -9.56 0.78 16.73
C GLN A 119 -10.30 -0.50 17.14
N ASN A 120 -11.60 -0.59 16.86
CA ASN A 120 -12.39 -1.78 17.24
C ASN A 120 -11.91 -3.06 16.54
N TYR A 121 -11.51 -2.95 15.27
CA TYR A 121 -10.96 -4.08 14.52
C TYR A 121 -9.55 -4.42 14.99
N MET A 122 -8.72 -3.40 15.23
CA MET A 122 -7.39 -3.60 15.80
C MET A 122 -7.47 -4.29 17.16
N GLN A 123 -8.42 -3.94 18.02
CA GLN A 123 -8.63 -4.61 19.30
C GLN A 123 -9.12 -6.05 19.11
N SER A 124 -10.10 -6.28 18.24
CA SER A 124 -10.68 -7.62 18.05
C SER A 124 -9.71 -8.63 17.44
N VAL A 125 -8.76 -8.16 16.62
CA VAL A 125 -7.72 -9.00 16.01
C VAL A 125 -6.39 -8.97 16.76
N GLY A 126 -6.34 -8.32 17.94
CA GLY A 126 -5.13 -8.28 18.79
C GLY A 126 -3.99 -7.40 18.26
N LEU A 127 -4.29 -6.42 17.40
CA LEU A 127 -3.32 -5.40 16.97
C LEU A 127 -3.25 -4.20 17.93
N GLN A 128 -4.31 -3.95 18.70
CA GLN A 128 -4.31 -2.95 19.77
C GLN A 128 -4.72 -3.63 21.08
N TYR A 129 -3.85 -3.53 22.08
CA TYR A 129 -4.08 -4.14 23.39
C TYR A 129 -4.64 -3.12 24.38
N ALA A 130 -5.62 -3.54 25.19
CA ALA A 130 -6.12 -2.76 26.32
C ALA A 130 -5.17 -2.90 27.53
N THR A 131 -3.94 -2.41 27.39
CA THR A 131 -2.93 -2.42 28.46
C THR A 131 -2.30 -1.04 28.60
N THR A 132 -1.93 -0.68 29.83
CA THR A 132 -1.21 0.55 30.15
C THR A 132 0.31 0.43 29.91
N GLY A 133 0.82 -0.76 29.56
CA GLY A 133 2.23 -1.05 29.25
C GLY A 133 2.42 -1.87 27.97
N PHE A 134 3.61 -2.43 27.79
CA PHE A 134 3.94 -3.25 26.63
C PHE A 134 3.17 -4.57 26.62
N SER A 135 2.67 -4.96 25.44
CA SER A 135 2.21 -6.33 25.20
C SER A 135 3.38 -7.22 24.81
N ASN A 136 3.37 -8.48 25.27
CA ASN A 136 4.34 -9.51 24.89
C ASN A 136 3.64 -10.69 24.20
N ASP A 137 2.83 -10.36 23.19
CA ASP A 137 2.05 -11.27 22.35
C ASP A 137 2.83 -11.84 21.18
N TYR A 138 4.16 -11.72 21.20
CA TYR A 138 5.00 -12.24 20.14
C TYR A 138 4.76 -13.73 19.92
N ASN A 139 4.32 -14.08 18.71
CA ASN A 139 4.12 -15.45 18.29
C ASN A 139 5.05 -15.78 17.12
N SER A 140 6.06 -16.63 17.37
CA SER A 140 7.05 -17.04 16.37
C SER A 140 6.47 -17.89 15.23
N THR A 141 5.23 -18.36 15.32
CA THR A 141 4.58 -19.12 14.24
C THR A 141 3.85 -18.23 13.24
N VAL A 142 3.68 -16.93 13.53
CA VAL A 142 3.03 -15.99 12.62
C VAL A 142 4.03 -15.52 11.58
N ASN A 143 3.64 -15.57 10.31
CA ASN A 143 4.45 -15.04 9.22
C ASN A 143 4.19 -13.53 9.04
N PRO A 144 5.16 -12.65 9.37
CA PRO A 144 5.02 -11.20 9.25
C PRO A 144 5.24 -10.66 7.83
N SER A 145 5.52 -11.51 6.83
CA SER A 145 5.74 -11.06 5.45
C SER A 145 4.50 -10.37 4.91
N VAL A 146 4.73 -9.20 4.30
CA VAL A 146 3.66 -8.36 3.75
C VAL A 146 2.92 -9.09 2.65
N ILE A 147 1.59 -9.02 2.71
CA ILE A 147 0.69 -9.71 1.79
C ILE A 147 0.63 -8.96 0.46
N ASN A 148 0.82 -9.67 -0.64
CA ASN A 148 0.83 -9.09 -1.99
C ASN A 148 -0.46 -8.31 -2.30
N SER A 149 -1.63 -8.89 -1.99
CA SER A 149 -2.92 -8.24 -2.24
C SER A 149 -3.14 -7.00 -1.36
N HIS A 150 -2.45 -6.89 -0.23
CA HIS A 150 -2.52 -5.71 0.62
C HIS A 150 -1.80 -4.52 -0.06
N THR A 151 -0.56 -4.71 -0.52
CA THR A 151 0.25 -3.64 -1.15
C THR A 151 -0.13 -3.33 -2.58
N ALA A 152 -0.48 -4.36 -3.36
CA ALA A 152 -0.80 -4.20 -4.78
C ALA A 152 -2.25 -3.77 -5.02
N SER A 153 -3.13 -3.83 -4.00
CA SER A 153 -4.55 -3.48 -4.16
C SER A 153 -5.20 -2.89 -2.91
N ALA A 154 -5.38 -3.65 -1.82
CA ALA A 154 -6.31 -3.27 -0.75
C ALA A 154 -5.93 -1.94 -0.07
N PHE A 155 -4.65 -1.72 0.22
CA PHE A 155 -4.20 -0.51 0.90
C PHE A 155 -4.13 0.72 -0.03
N ARG A 156 -4.29 0.52 -1.35
CA ARG A 156 -4.42 1.60 -2.34
C ARG A 156 -5.80 2.27 -2.31
N PHE A 157 -6.68 1.84 -1.42
CA PHE A 157 -7.93 2.51 -1.08
C PHE A 157 -7.74 4.00 -0.76
N PHE A 158 -6.61 4.39 -0.16
CA PHE A 158 -6.28 5.80 0.12
C PHE A 158 -6.07 6.65 -1.15
N HIS A 159 -5.90 6.05 -2.33
CA HIS A 159 -5.75 6.80 -3.57
C HIS A 159 -7.00 7.59 -3.96
N SER A 160 -8.21 7.18 -3.56
CA SER A 160 -9.42 8.01 -3.78
C SER A 160 -9.49 9.22 -2.83
N SER A 161 -8.72 9.22 -1.75
CA SER A 161 -8.67 10.35 -0.83
C SER A 161 -7.64 11.42 -1.15
N ILE A 162 -6.83 11.20 -2.18
CA ILE A 162 -5.85 12.19 -2.62
C ILE A 162 -6.62 13.36 -3.25
N GLN A 163 -6.41 14.55 -2.70
CA GLN A 163 -6.89 15.78 -3.32
C GLN A 163 -5.79 16.41 -4.17
N GLY A 164 -6.17 16.92 -5.34
CA GLY A 164 -5.28 17.60 -6.27
C GLY A 164 -4.76 18.93 -5.73
N ILE A 165 -5.45 19.51 -4.75
CA ILE A 165 -5.12 20.80 -4.17
C ILE A 165 -4.73 20.66 -2.69
N LEU A 166 -3.54 21.15 -2.35
CA LEU A 166 -3.12 21.35 -0.97
C LEU A 166 -3.20 22.84 -0.62
N LYS A 167 -3.48 23.16 0.64
CA LYS A 167 -3.57 24.54 1.11
C LYS A 167 -2.57 24.78 2.23
N PHE A 168 -1.90 25.93 2.18
CA PHE A 168 -1.13 26.45 3.30
C PHE A 168 -2.05 27.23 4.23
N TYR A 169 -1.81 27.09 5.53
CA TYR A 169 -2.57 27.76 6.59
C TYR A 169 -1.65 28.47 7.58
N GLU A 170 -2.07 29.65 8.01
CA GLU A 170 -1.51 30.33 9.18
C GLU A 170 -1.80 29.53 10.46
N GLU A 171 -1.10 29.86 11.54
CA GLU A 171 -1.41 29.34 12.89
C GLU A 171 -2.85 29.65 13.31
N SER A 172 -3.38 30.79 12.86
CA SER A 172 -4.78 31.23 13.04
C SER A 172 -5.81 30.35 12.32
N ARG A 173 -5.38 29.32 11.57
CA ARG A 173 -6.21 28.48 10.69
C ARG A 173 -6.93 29.23 9.59
N LYS A 174 -6.41 30.40 9.22
CA LYS A 174 -6.77 31.09 7.98
C LYS A 174 -5.96 30.53 6.81
N SER A 175 -6.63 30.23 5.70
CA SER A 175 -5.97 29.77 4.48
C SER A 175 -5.17 30.91 3.84
N LEU A 176 -3.91 30.63 3.52
CA LEU A 176 -2.98 31.57 2.87
C LEU A 176 -3.04 31.47 1.35
N THR A 177 -2.76 30.28 0.85
CA THR A 177 -2.69 29.99 -0.58
C THR A 177 -2.91 28.50 -0.82
N LYS A 178 -3.15 28.15 -2.08
CA LYS A 178 -3.32 26.79 -2.55
C LYS A 178 -2.21 26.42 -3.51
N ILE A 179 -1.85 25.14 -3.53
CA ILE A 179 -0.85 24.56 -4.44
C ILE A 179 -1.48 23.34 -5.13
N ASP A 180 -1.11 23.14 -6.38
CA ASP A 180 -1.51 21.96 -7.16
C ASP A 180 -0.46 20.85 -6.97
N ILE A 181 -0.88 19.64 -6.62
CA ILE A 181 0.05 18.52 -6.43
C ILE A 181 0.81 18.18 -7.72
N ASN A 182 0.20 18.42 -8.89
CA ASN A 182 0.80 18.09 -10.17
C ASN A 182 2.02 18.96 -10.50
N ASP A 183 2.05 20.20 -9.99
CA ASP A 183 3.18 21.14 -10.16
C ASP A 183 4.32 20.89 -9.17
N HIS A 184 4.01 20.21 -8.05
CA HIS A 184 4.93 20.02 -6.92
C HIS A 184 5.36 18.57 -6.70
N THR A 185 4.96 17.66 -7.59
CA THR A 185 5.43 16.27 -7.51
C THR A 185 6.94 16.22 -7.74
N ASN A 186 7.68 15.62 -6.80
CA ASN A 186 9.16 15.61 -6.78
C ASN A 186 9.82 17.01 -6.86
N ASN A 187 9.11 18.06 -6.45
CA ASN A 187 9.61 19.43 -6.48
C ASN A 187 9.32 20.13 -5.12
N PRO A 188 10.24 20.03 -4.15
CA PRO A 188 10.05 20.59 -2.81
C PRO A 188 10.31 22.10 -2.75
N THR A 189 10.70 22.75 -3.85
CA THR A 189 11.14 24.17 -3.86
C THR A 189 10.16 25.11 -3.16
N ILE A 190 8.85 24.85 -3.26
CA ILE A 190 7.81 25.66 -2.60
C ILE A 190 7.92 25.65 -1.07
N LEU A 191 8.45 24.58 -0.49
CA LEU A 191 8.68 24.42 0.96
C LEU A 191 9.95 25.12 1.42
N GLU A 192 10.91 25.32 0.52
CA GLU A 192 12.21 25.92 0.82
C GLU A 192 12.23 27.44 0.64
N GLN A 193 11.18 28.01 0.04
CA GLN A 193 11.08 29.46 -0.21
C GLN A 193 11.14 30.30 1.08
N THR A 194 10.52 29.84 2.16
CA THR A 194 10.53 30.53 3.46
C THR A 194 10.48 29.51 4.60
N SER A 195 10.96 29.90 5.78
CA SER A 195 10.95 29.06 7.00
C SER A 195 9.55 28.59 7.41
N ASP A 196 8.52 29.36 7.05
CA ASP A 196 7.15 29.13 7.53
C ASP A 196 6.38 28.11 6.68
N ARG A 197 6.91 27.72 5.51
CA ARG A 197 6.17 26.85 4.57
C ARG A 197 5.93 25.44 5.11
N TYR A 198 6.90 24.86 5.82
CA TYR A 198 6.72 23.57 6.49
C TYR A 198 5.60 23.60 7.53
N PRO A 199 5.60 24.51 8.53
CA PRO A 199 4.50 24.58 9.47
C PRO A 199 3.17 24.97 8.80
N ASN A 200 3.18 25.81 7.76
CA ASN A 200 1.94 26.13 7.04
C ASN A 200 1.34 24.92 6.31
N LEU A 201 2.18 24.04 5.76
CA LEU A 201 1.73 22.78 5.16
C LEU A 201 1.16 21.85 6.22
N LEU A 202 1.84 21.71 7.36
CA LEU A 202 1.36 20.88 8.47
C LEU A 202 0.02 21.40 9.01
N HIS A 203 -0.15 22.71 9.12
CA HIS A 203 -1.44 23.31 9.44
C HIS A 203 -2.48 22.97 8.38
N GLY A 204 -2.12 23.03 7.09
CA GLY A 204 -2.97 22.55 6.00
C GLY A 204 -3.41 21.11 6.21
N MET A 205 -2.46 20.19 6.37
CA MET A 205 -2.74 18.76 6.56
C MET A 205 -3.64 18.46 7.76
N THR A 206 -3.50 19.23 8.84
CA THR A 206 -4.29 19.05 10.08
C THR A 206 -5.61 19.81 10.09
N THR A 207 -5.90 20.65 9.07
CA THR A 207 -7.12 21.47 9.00
C THR A 207 -8.01 21.08 7.84
N GLN A 208 -7.43 20.92 6.65
CA GLN A 208 -8.21 20.59 5.46
C GLN A 208 -8.64 19.12 5.51
N PRO A 209 -9.84 18.79 5.03
CA PRO A 209 -10.29 17.41 4.91
C PRO A 209 -9.43 16.64 3.91
N MET A 210 -9.38 15.31 4.05
CA MET A 210 -8.97 14.43 2.94
C MET A 210 -10.15 14.22 1.98
N GLY A 211 -9.89 13.68 0.78
CA GLY A 211 -10.97 13.22 -0.10
C GLY A 211 -11.74 12.05 0.53
N LEU A 212 -13.03 11.95 0.26
CA LEU A 212 -13.86 10.84 0.69
C LEU A 212 -13.33 9.55 0.05
N ASN A 213 -13.25 8.46 0.83
CA ASN A 213 -12.88 7.19 0.26
C ASN A 213 -14.08 6.51 -0.40
N ASP A 214 -14.31 6.80 -1.66
CA ASP A 214 -15.37 6.21 -2.47
C ASP A 214 -14.83 5.80 -3.86
N ALA A 215 -15.74 5.65 -4.83
CA ALA A 215 -15.42 5.34 -6.22
C ALA A 215 -15.07 6.57 -7.06
N SER A 216 -15.07 7.76 -6.47
CA SER A 216 -14.73 9.02 -7.14
C SER A 216 -13.24 9.29 -7.01
N LEU A 217 -12.69 9.99 -8.00
CA LEU A 217 -11.26 10.31 -8.07
C LEU A 217 -11.06 11.76 -8.46
N ASP A 218 -10.09 12.41 -7.82
CA ASP A 218 -9.66 13.75 -8.22
C ASP A 218 -8.98 13.70 -9.61
N PRO A 219 -9.36 14.59 -10.55
CA PRO A 219 -8.73 14.69 -11.87
C PRO A 219 -7.20 14.79 -11.85
N ALA A 220 -6.62 15.39 -10.81
CA ALA A 220 -5.17 15.50 -10.63
C ALA A 220 -4.49 14.12 -10.56
N THR A 221 -5.16 13.11 -10.02
CA THR A 221 -4.66 11.73 -9.93
C THR A 221 -5.12 10.84 -11.09
N LYS A 222 -6.29 11.15 -11.67
CA LYS A 222 -6.88 10.39 -12.77
C LYS A 222 -6.25 10.73 -14.13
N HIS A 223 -5.71 11.93 -14.31
CA HIS A 223 -5.21 12.40 -15.62
C HIS A 223 -3.79 12.96 -15.61
N PHE A 224 -3.37 13.54 -14.49
CA PHE A 224 -2.22 14.45 -14.46
C PHE A 224 -1.12 14.04 -13.47
N LEU A 225 -1.21 12.85 -12.87
CA LEU A 225 -0.19 12.39 -11.95
C LEU A 225 1.17 12.31 -12.66
N PHE A 226 2.25 12.81 -12.03
CA PHE A 226 3.60 12.84 -12.61
C PHE A 226 3.69 13.50 -13.99
N ARG A 227 2.83 14.49 -14.27
CA ARG A 227 2.83 15.20 -15.56
C ARG A 227 4.12 15.99 -15.80
N PHE A 228 4.77 16.53 -14.76
CA PHE A 228 6.03 17.28 -14.86
C PHE A 228 6.04 18.29 -16.04
N ASN A 229 5.00 19.13 -16.13
CA ASN A 229 4.75 20.11 -17.21
C ASN A 229 4.47 19.55 -18.63
N ASN A 230 4.40 18.22 -18.83
CA ASN A 230 4.02 17.64 -20.13
C ASN A 230 2.54 17.88 -20.45
N MET A 231 2.05 17.50 -21.62
CA MET A 231 0.61 17.61 -21.94
C MET A 231 -0.25 16.57 -21.19
N PHE A 232 0.34 15.40 -20.94
CA PHE A 232 -0.34 14.25 -20.35
C PHE A 232 0.39 13.81 -19.08
N GLY A 233 -0.36 13.33 -18.09
CA GLY A 233 0.18 12.62 -16.95
C GLY A 233 -0.20 11.14 -16.99
N VAL A 234 -0.06 10.50 -15.84
CA VAL A 234 -0.39 9.10 -15.63
C VAL A 234 -1.71 9.01 -14.89
N ASP A 235 -2.50 7.99 -15.23
CA ASP A 235 -3.74 7.64 -14.52
C ASP A 235 -3.42 6.66 -13.38
N LEU A 236 -3.53 7.15 -12.14
CA LEU A 236 -3.23 6.36 -10.95
C LEU A 236 -4.14 5.12 -10.81
N LYS A 237 -5.42 5.24 -11.14
CA LYS A 237 -6.36 4.12 -11.01
C LYS A 237 -6.12 3.07 -12.09
N ALA A 238 -5.85 3.51 -13.32
CA ALA A 238 -5.45 2.58 -14.38
C ALA A 238 -4.14 1.85 -14.01
N LEU A 239 -3.17 2.53 -13.41
CA LEU A 239 -1.96 1.91 -12.88
C LEU A 239 -2.28 0.87 -11.80
N ASP A 240 -3.17 1.17 -10.85
CA ASP A 240 -3.58 0.24 -9.80
C ASP A 240 -4.19 -1.04 -10.40
N ILE A 241 -5.09 -0.90 -11.37
CA ILE A 241 -5.73 -2.01 -12.07
C ILE A 241 -4.67 -2.84 -12.82
N GLN A 242 -3.80 -2.19 -13.58
CA GLN A 242 -2.79 -2.87 -14.38
C GLN A 242 -1.73 -3.54 -13.49
N ARG A 243 -1.35 -2.91 -12.37
CA ARG A 243 -0.44 -3.48 -11.37
C ARG A 243 -1.05 -4.69 -10.69
N GLY A 244 -2.36 -4.68 -10.41
CA GLY A 244 -3.06 -5.85 -9.89
C GLY A 244 -2.97 -7.05 -10.84
N ARG A 245 -3.05 -6.82 -12.15
CA ARG A 245 -2.89 -7.86 -13.19
C ARG A 245 -1.46 -8.38 -13.26
N ASP A 246 -0.48 -7.48 -13.24
CA ASP A 246 0.97 -7.78 -13.22
C ASP A 246 1.36 -8.61 -11.97
N HIS A 247 0.78 -8.31 -10.82
CA HIS A 247 1.00 -9.06 -9.59
C HIS A 247 0.23 -10.39 -9.53
N GLY A 248 -0.55 -10.72 -10.56
CA GLY A 248 -1.36 -11.93 -10.64
C GLY A 248 -2.37 -12.00 -9.50
N LEU A 249 -3.03 -10.89 -9.16
CA LEU A 249 -4.01 -10.88 -8.09
C LEU A 249 -5.26 -11.69 -8.49
N PRO A 250 -5.82 -12.50 -7.57
CA PRO A 250 -7.10 -13.16 -7.78
C PRO A 250 -8.25 -12.19 -8.04
N ARG A 251 -9.34 -12.70 -8.63
CA ARG A 251 -10.54 -11.89 -8.91
C ARG A 251 -11.30 -11.58 -7.63
N TYR A 252 -12.18 -10.57 -7.69
CA TYR A 252 -13.07 -10.16 -6.58
C TYR A 252 -13.73 -11.36 -5.87
N ASN A 253 -14.38 -12.24 -6.62
CA ASN A 253 -15.09 -13.39 -6.06
C ASN A 253 -14.19 -14.43 -5.38
N ASN A 254 -12.88 -14.45 -5.66
CA ASN A 254 -11.93 -15.29 -4.91
C ASN A 254 -11.69 -14.72 -3.51
N PHE A 255 -11.50 -13.40 -3.41
CA PHE A 255 -11.37 -12.72 -2.12
C PHE A 255 -12.67 -12.71 -1.32
N ALA A 256 -13.81 -12.43 -1.96
CA ALA A 256 -15.12 -12.48 -1.30
C ALA A 256 -15.40 -13.86 -0.70
N TYR A 257 -15.07 -14.93 -1.43
CA TYR A 257 -15.22 -16.28 -0.92
C TYR A 257 -14.21 -16.60 0.19
N TYR A 258 -12.95 -16.14 0.07
CA TYR A 258 -11.95 -16.32 1.11
C TYR A 258 -12.40 -15.71 2.45
N CYS A 259 -12.82 -14.45 2.43
CA CYS A 259 -13.21 -13.68 3.62
C CYS A 259 -14.60 -14.06 4.16
N TYR A 260 -15.59 -14.23 3.29
CA TYR A 260 -17.01 -14.27 3.69
C TYR A 260 -17.71 -15.59 3.32
N LYS A 261 -17.02 -16.53 2.67
CA LYS A 261 -17.61 -17.77 2.14
C LYS A 261 -18.79 -17.52 1.19
N LYS A 262 -18.83 -16.35 0.55
CA LYS A 262 -19.88 -15.93 -0.40
C LYS A 262 -19.28 -15.49 -1.73
N ARG A 263 -20.06 -15.59 -2.81
CA ARG A 263 -19.71 -15.09 -4.13
C ARG A 263 -20.83 -14.18 -4.62
N ALA A 264 -20.49 -13.08 -5.26
CA ALA A 264 -21.43 -12.32 -6.04
C ALA A 264 -21.79 -13.12 -7.31
N SER A 265 -23.07 -13.30 -7.54
CA SER A 265 -23.64 -13.82 -8.78
C SER A 265 -24.69 -12.83 -9.28
N THR A 266 -24.90 -12.81 -10.59
CA THR A 266 -26.04 -12.15 -11.22
C THR A 266 -27.33 -12.89 -10.92
#